data_AF-A0A9D9VS92-F1
#
_entry.id   AF-A0A9D9VS92-F1
#
_cell.length_a   1.000
_cell.length_b   1.000
_cell.length_c   1.000
_cell.angle_alpha   90.00
_cell.angle_beta   90.00
_cell.angle_gamma   90.00
#
_symmetry.space_group_name_H-M   'P 1'
#
loop_
_entity.id
_entity.type
_entity.pdbx_description
1 polymer ?
#
loop_
_entity_poly.entity_id
_entity_poly.type
_entity_poly.pdbx_seq_one_letter_code
_entity_poly.pdbx_strand_id
1 'polypeptide(L)'
;ALSNQTGALVLACGNKSELATGYCTLYGDMAGGFAPIKDVLKTQVYALARWRNTHNPFGTCEAPIPERIITRAPSAELRPEQTDQDSLPPYDVLDAIVLQYVEHNLPAATLLAHGLPAAAVQQVTRLIHANEYKRAQAAPGTRISRRAFGQGWHYPQVNRYRQI
;
A
#
# COMPACT_ATOMS: atom_id res chain seq x y z
N ALA A 1 8.31 -19.27 -12.23
CA ALA A 1 8.70 -20.10 -13.39
C ALA A 1 9.52 -19.31 -14.40
N LEU A 2 8.95 -18.27 -15.05
CA LEU A 2 9.67 -17.48 -16.06
C LEU A 2 10.96 -16.82 -15.55
N SER A 3 10.95 -16.31 -14.32
CA SER A 3 12.15 -15.74 -13.67
C SER A 3 13.31 -16.74 -13.60
N ASN A 4 13.07 -17.98 -13.17
CA ASN A 4 14.11 -19.02 -13.12
C ASN A 4 14.64 -19.38 -14.51
N GLN A 5 13.78 -19.35 -15.53
CA GLN A 5 14.16 -19.69 -16.90
C GLN A 5 14.98 -18.58 -17.58
N THR A 6 14.70 -17.32 -17.25
CA THR A 6 15.30 -16.14 -17.92
C THR A 6 16.40 -15.48 -17.10
N GLY A 7 16.53 -15.82 -15.82
CA GLY A 7 17.37 -15.11 -14.86
C GLY A 7 16.84 -13.72 -14.46
N ALA A 8 15.65 -13.33 -14.93
CA ALA A 8 15.07 -12.03 -14.61
C ALA A 8 14.53 -11.97 -13.17
N LEU A 9 14.63 -10.81 -12.53
CA LEU A 9 14.07 -10.58 -11.19
C LEU A 9 12.57 -10.25 -11.29
N VAL A 10 11.73 -10.95 -10.53
CA VAL A 10 10.32 -10.59 -10.38
C VAL A 10 10.18 -9.36 -9.50
N LEU A 11 9.49 -8.33 -9.98
CA LEU A 11 9.13 -7.15 -9.20
C LEU A 11 7.72 -7.29 -8.64
N ALA A 12 7.58 -7.24 -7.32
CA ALA A 12 6.29 -7.19 -6.65
C ALA A 12 5.67 -5.78 -6.76
N CYS A 13 4.35 -5.71 -6.91
CA CYS A 13 3.64 -4.48 -7.26
C CYS A 13 2.83 -3.87 -6.10
N GLY A 14 2.87 -4.48 -4.91
CA GLY A 14 2.13 -4.00 -3.75
C GLY A 14 2.63 -2.64 -3.27
N ASN A 15 1.71 -1.69 -3.06
CA ASN A 15 2.01 -0.38 -2.48
C ASN A 15 1.81 -0.35 -0.96
N LYS A 16 2.14 0.78 -0.32
CA LYS A 16 2.10 0.91 1.15
C LYS A 16 0.70 0.76 1.71
N SER A 17 -0.31 1.26 1.01
CA SER A 17 -1.71 1.23 1.42
C SER A 17 -2.25 -0.21 1.42
N GLU A 18 -1.95 -0.99 0.37
CA GLU A 18 -2.30 -2.41 0.27
C GLU A 18 -1.58 -3.25 1.35
N LEU A 19 -0.29 -2.98 1.59
CA LEU A 19 0.47 -3.64 2.65
C LEU A 19 -0.07 -3.29 4.05
N ALA A 20 -0.51 -2.05 4.27
CA ALA A 20 -1.11 -1.61 5.53
C ALA A 20 -2.38 -2.40 5.83
N THR A 21 -3.30 -2.49 4.87
CA THR A 21 -4.60 -3.14 5.08
C THR A 21 -4.58 -4.65 4.86
N GLY A 22 -3.47 -5.18 4.35
CA GLY A 22 -3.34 -6.57 3.92
C GLY A 22 -4.20 -6.90 2.71
N TYR A 23 -4.53 -5.90 1.90
CA TYR A 23 -5.23 -6.04 0.63
C TYR A 23 -4.27 -6.52 -0.46
N CYS A 24 -3.64 -7.64 -0.15
CA CYS A 24 -2.62 -8.31 -0.92
C CYS A 24 -2.74 -9.82 -0.69
N THR A 25 -2.30 -10.60 -1.67
CA THR A 25 -2.35 -12.05 -1.66
C THR A 25 -0.96 -12.61 -1.40
N LEU A 26 -0.82 -13.38 -0.31
CA LEU A 26 0.41 -14.12 -0.06
C LEU A 26 0.70 -15.03 -1.25
N TYR A 27 1.95 -14.96 -1.73
CA TYR A 27 2.43 -15.71 -2.90
C TYR A 27 1.76 -15.33 -4.23
N GLY A 28 0.96 -14.25 -4.25
CA GLY A 28 0.43 -13.61 -5.44
C GLY A 28 1.18 -12.30 -5.73
N ASP A 29 0.50 -11.17 -5.59
CA ASP A 29 1.04 -9.82 -5.81
C ASP A 29 2.24 -9.44 -4.91
N MET A 30 2.37 -10.10 -3.76
CA MET A 30 3.52 -9.95 -2.86
C MET A 30 4.74 -10.78 -3.29
N ALA A 31 4.58 -11.73 -4.20
CA ALA A 31 5.65 -12.60 -4.64
C ALA A 31 6.59 -11.85 -5.60
N GLY A 32 7.82 -11.62 -5.15
CA GLY A 32 8.86 -10.99 -5.95
C GLY A 32 10.18 -10.98 -5.22
N GLY A 33 11.26 -10.71 -5.95
CA GLY A 33 12.58 -10.49 -5.35
C GLY A 33 12.77 -9.06 -4.85
N PHE A 34 11.98 -8.11 -5.35
CA PHE A 34 12.01 -6.71 -4.91
C PHE A 34 10.66 -6.03 -5.13
N ALA A 35 10.27 -5.10 -4.26
CA ALA A 35 9.01 -4.35 -4.32
C ALA A 35 9.29 -2.84 -4.44
N PRO A 36 9.35 -2.28 -5.67
CA PRO A 36 9.81 -0.91 -5.90
C PRO A 36 8.97 0.17 -5.21
N ILE A 37 7.66 -0.06 -5.09
CA ILE A 37 6.69 0.91 -4.58
C ILE A 37 6.11 0.54 -3.22
N LYS A 38 6.74 -0.40 -2.48
CA LYS A 38 6.22 -0.90 -1.20
C LYS A 38 6.01 0.17 -0.12
N ASP A 39 6.71 1.29 -0.23
CA ASP A 39 6.64 2.40 0.73
C ASP A 39 6.03 3.67 0.12
N VAL A 40 5.27 3.52 -0.97
CA VAL A 40 4.52 4.60 -1.64
C VAL A 40 3.03 4.42 -1.34
N LEU A 41 2.34 5.47 -0.87
CA LEU A 41 0.89 5.44 -0.64
C LEU A 41 0.12 5.42 -1.98
N LYS A 42 -1.09 4.86 -2.03
CA LYS A 42 -1.88 4.75 -3.26
C LYS A 42 -2.13 6.11 -3.91
N THR A 43 -2.49 7.11 -3.12
CA THR A 43 -2.64 8.52 -3.54
C THR A 43 -1.36 9.06 -4.18
N GLN A 44 -0.19 8.71 -3.64
CA GLN A 44 1.11 9.05 -4.20
C GLN A 44 1.41 8.28 -5.50
N VAL A 45 0.99 7.02 -5.63
CA VAL A 45 1.12 6.25 -6.88
C VAL A 45 0.40 6.96 -8.02
N TYR A 46 -0.85 7.42 -7.81
CA TYR A 46 -1.57 8.19 -8.82
C TYR A 46 -0.87 9.51 -9.15
N ALA A 47 -0.37 10.24 -8.14
CA ALA A 47 0.38 11.47 -8.36
C ALA A 47 1.67 11.25 -9.16
N LEU A 48 2.42 10.18 -8.85
CA LEU A 48 3.65 9.80 -9.55
C LEU A 48 3.36 9.35 -10.98
N ALA A 49 2.26 8.65 -11.23
CA ALA A 49 1.85 8.25 -12.57
C ALA A 49 1.55 9.48 -13.45
N ARG A 50 0.79 10.44 -12.93
CA ARG A 50 0.52 11.72 -13.62
C ARG A 50 1.82 12.48 -13.87
N TRP A 51 2.68 12.59 -12.86
CA TRP A 51 3.97 13.24 -13.00
C TRP A 51 4.85 12.58 -14.07
N ARG A 52 4.96 11.24 -14.08
CA ARG A 52 5.76 10.51 -15.08
C ARG A 52 5.20 10.67 -16.49
N ASN A 53 3.90 10.87 -16.66
CA ASN A 53 3.32 11.11 -17.97
C ASN A 53 3.65 12.50 -18.52
N THR A 54 3.80 13.50 -17.67
CA THR A 54 4.15 14.87 -18.07
C THR A 54 5.65 15.15 -18.06
N HIS A 55 6.48 14.20 -17.60
CA HIS A 55 7.94 14.34 -17.54
C HIS A 55 8.61 13.13 -18.20
N ASN A 56 9.54 13.37 -19.11
CA ASN A 56 10.37 12.32 -19.71
C ASN A 56 11.84 12.48 -19.29
N PRO A 57 12.18 12.31 -17.99
CA PRO A 57 13.52 12.60 -17.47
C PRO A 57 14.61 11.71 -18.07
N PHE A 58 14.24 10.59 -18.70
CA PHE A 58 15.17 9.61 -19.27
C PHE A 58 15.16 9.59 -20.80
N GLY A 59 14.35 10.43 -21.45
CA GLY A 59 14.22 10.44 -22.92
C GLY A 59 13.71 9.12 -23.52
N THR A 60 13.13 8.22 -22.71
CA THR A 60 12.83 6.85 -23.14
C THR A 60 11.47 6.71 -23.79
N CYS A 61 10.45 7.32 -23.19
CA CYS A 61 9.07 7.18 -23.62
C CYS A 61 8.25 8.36 -23.09
N GLU A 62 7.54 9.01 -24.01
CA GLU A 62 6.53 10.02 -23.69
C GLU A 62 5.27 9.32 -23.17
N ALA A 63 4.72 9.83 -22.06
CA ALA A 63 3.47 9.34 -21.46
C ALA A 63 3.30 7.80 -21.40
N PRO A 64 4.22 7.06 -20.73
CA PRO A 64 4.23 5.60 -20.79
C PRO A 64 3.03 4.92 -20.11
N ILE A 65 2.26 5.63 -19.28
CA ILE A 65 1.14 5.05 -18.52
C ILE A 65 -0.17 5.48 -19.21
N PRO A 66 -0.98 4.55 -19.76
CA PRO A 66 -2.26 4.91 -20.37
C PRO A 66 -3.20 5.64 -19.41
N GLU A 67 -3.78 6.77 -19.84
CA GLU A 67 -4.65 7.61 -18.99
C GLU A 67 -5.83 6.83 -18.42
N ARG A 68 -6.39 5.87 -19.18
CA ARG A 68 -7.47 4.98 -18.71
C ARG A 68 -7.13 4.21 -17.44
N ILE A 69 -5.85 3.94 -17.16
CA ILE A 69 -5.41 3.25 -15.94
C ILE A 69 -5.41 4.23 -14.75
N ILE A 70 -5.11 5.50 -15.00
CA ILE A 70 -5.03 6.55 -13.99
C ILE A 70 -6.43 7.07 -13.61
N THR A 71 -7.36 7.12 -14.56
CA THR A 71 -8.73 7.60 -14.31
C THR A 71 -9.69 6.52 -13.83
N ARG A 72 -9.31 5.24 -13.94
CA ARG A 72 -10.13 4.12 -13.44
C ARG A 72 -10.16 4.13 -11.92
N ALA A 73 -11.35 3.86 -11.36
CA ALA A 73 -11.50 3.66 -9.93
C ALA A 73 -10.62 2.49 -9.44
N PRO A 74 -10.04 2.58 -8.23
CA PRO A 74 -9.31 1.47 -7.61
C PRO A 74 -10.19 0.22 -7.43
N SER A 75 -9.69 -0.95 -7.83
CA SER A 75 -10.42 -2.22 -7.77
C SER A 75 -9.44 -3.40 -7.67
N ALA A 76 -9.70 -4.30 -6.72
CA ALA A 76 -9.16 -5.65 -6.69
C ALA A 76 -9.93 -6.50 -7.69
N GLU A 77 -9.29 -6.80 -8.81
CA GLU A 77 -9.81 -7.52 -9.97
C GLU A 77 -10.12 -9.02 -9.71
N LEU A 78 -10.59 -9.38 -8.50
CA LEU A 78 -10.91 -10.77 -8.13
C LEU A 78 -12.30 -11.20 -8.61
N ARG A 79 -13.23 -10.25 -8.85
CA ARG A 79 -14.58 -10.49 -9.41
C ARG A 79 -15.06 -9.28 -10.23
N PRO A 80 -15.93 -9.47 -11.24
CA PRO A 80 -16.56 -8.35 -11.94
C PRO A 80 -17.28 -7.44 -10.94
N GLU A 81 -17.12 -6.12 -11.10
CA GLU A 81 -17.76 -5.06 -10.29
C GLU A 81 -17.29 -4.91 -8.84
N GLN A 82 -16.33 -5.71 -8.36
CA GLN A 82 -15.76 -5.52 -7.02
C GLN A 82 -14.81 -4.31 -7.00
N THR A 83 -15.02 -3.37 -6.08
CA THR A 83 -14.12 -2.25 -5.84
C THR A 83 -13.44 -2.38 -4.48
N ASP A 84 -12.26 -1.79 -4.33
CA ASP A 84 -11.57 -1.77 -3.03
C ASP A 84 -12.43 -1.06 -1.96
N GLN A 85 -13.27 -0.12 -2.41
CA GLN A 85 -14.17 0.69 -1.60
C GLN A 85 -15.33 -0.11 -0.99
N ASP A 86 -15.62 -1.31 -1.50
CA ASP A 86 -16.63 -2.19 -0.91
C ASP A 86 -16.18 -2.72 0.46
N SER A 87 -14.87 -2.74 0.71
CA SER A 87 -14.27 -3.34 1.91
C SER A 87 -13.32 -2.41 2.66
N LEU A 88 -12.94 -1.27 2.09
CA LEU A 88 -12.01 -0.31 2.65
C LEU A 88 -12.56 1.12 2.54
N PRO A 89 -12.17 2.04 3.43
CA PRO A 89 -12.43 3.46 3.22
C PRO A 89 -11.80 3.95 1.90
N PRO A 90 -12.30 5.05 1.32
CA PRO A 90 -11.65 5.74 0.21
C PRO A 90 -10.15 5.97 0.46
N TYR A 91 -9.33 5.87 -0.59
CA TYR A 91 -7.87 5.87 -0.45
C TYR A 91 -7.30 7.17 0.13
N ASP A 92 -7.94 8.31 -0.10
CA ASP A 92 -7.59 9.58 0.54
C ASP A 92 -7.72 9.50 2.08
N VAL A 93 -8.81 8.91 2.57
CA VAL A 93 -9.04 8.68 4.01
C VAL A 93 -8.09 7.60 4.55
N LEU A 94 -7.96 6.48 3.84
CA LEU A 94 -7.09 5.37 4.22
C LEU A 94 -5.63 5.83 4.32
N ASP A 95 -5.12 6.51 3.29
CA ASP A 95 -3.73 6.96 3.23
C ASP A 95 -3.46 8.02 4.29
N ALA A 96 -4.43 8.90 4.58
CA ALA A 96 -4.31 9.86 5.69
C ALA A 96 -4.18 9.14 7.04
N ILE A 97 -4.93 8.05 7.26
CA ILE A 97 -4.80 7.22 8.47
C ILE A 97 -3.43 6.53 8.50
N VAL A 98 -3.00 5.90 7.40
CA VAL A 98 -1.69 5.20 7.35
C VAL A 98 -0.54 6.18 7.59
N LEU A 99 -0.57 7.35 6.96
CA LEU A 99 0.43 8.40 7.16
C LEU A 99 0.52 8.81 8.63
N GLN A 100 -0.61 9.14 9.26
CA GLN A 100 -0.61 9.60 10.65
C GLN A 100 -0.30 8.50 11.67
N TYR A 101 -0.88 7.31 11.49
CA TYR A 101 -0.75 6.22 12.44
C TYR A 101 0.60 5.49 12.32
N VAL A 102 1.04 5.21 11.08
CA VAL A 102 2.28 4.46 10.83
C VAL A 102 3.46 5.40 10.75
N GLU A 103 3.41 6.42 9.89
CA GLU A 103 4.60 7.26 9.65
C GLU A 103 4.86 8.25 10.77
N HIS A 104 3.81 8.91 11.26
CA HIS A 104 3.91 9.88 12.36
C HIS A 104 3.74 9.27 13.75
N ASN A 105 3.41 7.98 13.86
CA ASN A 105 3.24 7.28 15.13
C ASN A 105 2.22 7.96 16.08
N LEU A 106 1.17 8.55 15.51
CA LEU A 106 0.13 9.21 16.31
C LEU A 106 -0.86 8.18 16.85
N PRO A 107 -1.36 8.35 18.10
CA PRO A 107 -2.36 7.46 18.65
C PRO A 107 -3.71 7.67 17.93
N ALA A 108 -4.54 6.62 17.90
CA ALA A 108 -5.85 6.67 17.23
C ALA A 108 -6.74 7.83 17.71
N ALA A 109 -6.68 8.19 19.00
CA ALA A 109 -7.40 9.34 19.55
C ALA A 109 -7.02 10.68 18.88
N THR A 110 -5.75 10.86 18.51
CA THR A 110 -5.29 12.06 17.78
C THR A 110 -5.84 12.09 16.36
N LEU A 111 -5.90 10.94 15.69
CA LEU A 111 -6.49 10.84 14.35
C LEU A 111 -7.97 11.26 14.36
N LEU A 112 -8.71 10.83 15.38
CA LEU A 112 -10.11 11.23 15.59
C LEU A 112 -10.23 12.75 15.84
N ALA A 113 -9.33 13.31 16.66
CA ALA A 113 -9.29 14.74 16.93
C ALA A 113 -8.96 15.58 15.67
N HIS A 114 -8.22 15.02 14.72
CA HIS A 114 -7.98 15.62 13.40
C HIS A 114 -9.17 15.48 12.43
N GLY A 115 -10.30 14.92 12.89
CA GLY A 115 -11.52 14.81 12.09
C GLY A 115 -11.58 13.59 11.17
N LEU A 116 -10.69 12.60 11.33
CA LEU A 116 -10.78 11.36 10.55
C LEU A 116 -11.98 10.51 11.03
N PRO A 117 -12.73 9.86 10.10
CA PRO A 117 -13.93 9.11 10.47
C PRO A 117 -13.63 7.96 11.43
N ALA A 118 -14.38 7.88 12.54
CA ALA A 118 -14.12 6.90 13.59
C ALA A 118 -14.15 5.45 13.09
N ALA A 119 -15.14 5.11 12.26
CA ALA A 119 -15.24 3.79 11.64
C ALA A 119 -14.01 3.44 10.79
N ALA A 120 -13.51 4.41 10.00
CA ALA A 120 -12.33 4.22 9.17
C ALA A 120 -11.06 4.06 10.02
N VAL A 121 -10.87 4.89 11.05
CA VAL A 121 -9.72 4.79 11.96
C VAL A 121 -9.70 3.42 12.64
N GLN A 122 -10.81 2.97 13.20
CA GLN A 122 -10.93 1.66 13.86
C GLN A 122 -10.67 0.51 12.89
N GLN A 123 -11.25 0.56 11.69
CA GLN A 123 -11.08 -0.46 10.68
C GLN A 123 -9.62 -0.56 10.21
N VAL A 124 -9.01 0.56 9.80
CA VAL A 124 -7.67 0.58 9.21
C VAL A 124 -6.62 0.20 10.26
N THR A 125 -6.70 0.72 11.48
CA THR A 125 -5.78 0.34 12.57
C THR A 125 -5.87 -1.15 12.90
N ARG A 126 -7.09 -1.71 12.98
CA ARG A 126 -7.31 -3.16 13.13
C ARG A 126 -6.68 -3.95 12.00
N LEU A 127 -6.89 -3.54 10.75
CA LEU A 127 -6.33 -4.20 9.57
C LEU A 127 -4.80 -4.14 9.55
N ILE A 128 -4.22 -3.01 9.96
CA ILE A 128 -2.77 -2.88 10.14
C ILE A 128 -2.29 -3.99 11.06
N HIS A 129 -2.75 -4.06 12.31
CA HIS A 129 -2.26 -5.09 13.24
C HIS A 129 -2.55 -6.52 12.79
N ALA A 130 -3.74 -6.79 12.25
CA ALA A 130 -4.14 -8.14 11.84
C ALA A 130 -3.29 -8.71 10.68
N ASN A 131 -2.73 -7.85 9.82
CA ASN A 131 -2.01 -8.27 8.62
C ASN A 131 -0.47 -8.26 8.77
N GLU A 132 0.04 -8.23 10.00
CA GLU A 132 1.48 -8.30 10.27
C GLU A 132 2.12 -9.56 9.67
N TYR A 133 1.42 -10.70 9.74
CA TYR A 133 1.91 -11.98 9.20
C TYR A 133 2.13 -11.95 7.67
N LYS A 134 1.31 -11.16 6.94
CA LYS A 134 1.50 -10.97 5.50
C LYS A 134 2.73 -10.10 5.25
N ARG A 135 2.83 -8.96 5.93
CA ARG A 135 3.92 -8.00 5.76
C ARG A 135 5.29 -8.58 6.13
N ALA A 136 5.35 -9.46 7.13
CA ALA A 136 6.58 -10.13 7.51
C ALA A 136 7.17 -11.02 6.39
N GLN A 137 6.36 -11.42 5.41
CA GLN A 137 6.77 -12.21 4.25
C GLN A 137 6.91 -11.37 2.96
N ALA A 138 6.72 -10.05 3.05
CA ALA A 138 6.81 -9.18 1.88
C ALA A 138 8.25 -9.06 1.38
N ALA A 139 8.40 -8.99 0.05
CA ALA A 139 9.69 -8.73 -0.59
C ALA A 139 10.36 -7.44 -0.03
N PRO A 140 11.71 -7.37 -0.01
CA PRO A 140 12.42 -6.14 0.30
C PRO A 140 12.08 -5.05 -0.73
N GLY A 141 12.29 -3.78 -0.40
CA GLY A 141 11.98 -2.67 -1.29
C GLY A 141 12.49 -1.34 -0.76
N THR A 142 12.36 -0.30 -1.56
CA THR A 142 12.85 1.03 -1.23
C THR A 142 12.02 1.66 -0.12
N ARG A 143 12.70 2.22 0.89
CA ARG A 143 12.09 3.09 1.90
C ARG A 143 12.22 4.55 1.46
N ILE A 144 11.10 5.27 1.46
CA ILE A 144 11.04 6.71 1.17
C ILE A 144 10.43 7.51 2.32
N SER A 145 9.72 6.84 3.22
CA SER A 145 9.06 7.46 4.37
C SER A 145 9.94 7.49 5.61
N ARG A 146 9.57 8.36 6.57
CA ARG A 146 10.21 8.43 7.88
C ARG A 146 10.05 7.13 8.66
N ARG A 147 8.95 6.41 8.49
CA ARG A 147 8.72 5.11 9.11
C ARG A 147 7.94 4.19 8.16
N ALA A 148 8.63 3.13 7.73
CA ALA A 148 8.14 2.15 6.77
C ALA A 148 7.86 0.80 7.44
N PHE A 149 7.00 -0.01 6.82
CA PHE A 149 6.81 -1.41 7.21
C PHE A 149 8.11 -2.21 7.02
N GLY A 150 8.46 -3.05 7.99
CA GLY A 150 9.78 -3.70 8.09
C GLY A 150 10.62 -3.02 9.16
N GLN A 151 11.79 -2.47 8.81
CA GLN A 151 12.72 -1.91 9.81
C GLN A 151 12.12 -0.81 10.70
N GLY A 152 11.10 -0.07 10.23
CA GLY A 152 10.43 0.96 11.02
C GLY A 152 9.21 0.47 11.82
N TRP A 153 8.71 -0.75 11.57
CA TRP A 153 7.46 -1.25 12.15
C TRP A 153 7.67 -2.69 12.63
N HIS A 154 7.82 -2.85 13.94
CA HIS A 154 8.03 -4.15 14.58
C HIS A 154 6.89 -4.41 15.54
N TYR A 155 5.92 -5.21 15.10
CA TYR A 155 4.82 -5.68 15.93
C TYR A 155 4.79 -7.22 15.90
N PRO A 156 4.32 -7.88 16.97
CA PRO A 156 4.21 -9.33 16.97
C PRO A 156 3.13 -9.79 15.99
N GLN A 157 3.40 -10.89 15.26
CA GLN A 157 2.40 -11.53 14.39
C GLN A 157 1.25 -12.14 15.21
N VAL A 158 1.58 -12.73 16.36
CA VAL A 158 0.58 -13.22 17.32
C VAL A 158 0.30 -12.11 18.33
N ASN A 159 -0.76 -11.35 18.09
CA ASN A 159 -1.14 -10.22 18.92
C ASN A 159 -2.65 -10.24 19.22
N ARG A 160 -3.03 -10.10 20.49
CA ARG A 160 -4.43 -9.92 20.94
C ARG A 160 -4.69 -8.56 21.59
N TYR A 161 -3.72 -7.65 21.55
CA TYR A 161 -3.90 -6.28 22.02
C TYR A 161 -5.00 -5.58 21.20
N ARG A 162 -5.95 -4.95 21.89
CA ARG A 162 -7.00 -4.14 21.29
C ARG A 162 -6.79 -2.70 21.71
N GLN A 163 -6.55 -1.85 20.72
CA GLN A 163 -6.44 -0.42 20.92
C GLN A 163 -7.86 0.14 20.78
N ILE A 164 -8.55 0.26 21.92
CA ILE A 164 -9.97 0.62 22.10
C ILE A 164 -10.92 -0.57 21.89
#